data_AF-A0A941J3D8-F1
#
_entry.id   AF-A0A941J3D8-F1
#
_cell.length_a   1.000
_cell.length_b   1.000
_cell.length_c   1.000
_cell.angle_alpha   90.00
_cell.angle_beta   90.00
_cell.angle_gamma   90.00
#
_symmetry.space_group_name_H-M   'P 1'
#
loop_
_entity.id
_entity.type
_entity.pdbx_description
1 polymer ?
#
loop_
_entity_poly.entity_id
_entity_poly.type
_entity_poly.pdbx_seq_one_letter_code
_entity_poly.pdbx_strand_id
1 'polypeptide(L)'
;MKREDIEPAELFKHPSYKRVVTVEGNMKLVWIAGQTPTDENYQCVAPGDFSAQYLRVMECLDIQLKAAGATWDDVTYRRIYVRMPEDGSVPSWANEPLPEYGTVNSARRAR
;
A
#
# COMPACT_ATOMS: atom_id res chain seq x y z
N MET A 1 -24.54 -6.06 11.12
CA MET A 1 -23.17 -5.69 10.72
C MET A 1 -22.52 -6.92 10.09
N LYS A 2 -22.00 -6.79 8.88
CA LYS A 2 -21.43 -7.89 8.06
C LYS A 2 -19.92 -7.69 7.96
N ARG A 3 -19.13 -8.75 8.21
CA ARG A 3 -17.67 -8.73 8.05
C ARG A 3 -17.26 -9.62 6.89
N GLU A 4 -16.31 -9.17 6.08
CA GLU A 4 -15.70 -9.95 5.01
C GLU A 4 -14.18 -9.84 5.06
N ASP A 5 -13.50 -10.98 4.90
CA ASP A 5 -12.06 -11.05 4.77
C ASP A 5 -11.71 -11.22 3.27
N ILE A 6 -10.87 -10.35 2.73
CA ILE A 6 -10.53 -10.30 1.30
C ILE A 6 -9.03 -10.57 1.12
N GLU A 7 -8.70 -11.48 0.21
CA GLU A 7 -7.34 -11.86 -0.17
C GLU A 7 -7.17 -11.68 -1.69
N PRO A 8 -6.65 -10.53 -2.16
CA PRO A 8 -6.44 -10.29 -3.59
C PRO A 8 -5.49 -11.32 -4.19
N ALA A 9 -5.83 -11.89 -5.35
CA ALA A 9 -5.07 -12.96 -5.99
C ALA A 9 -3.69 -12.50 -6.49
N GLU A 10 -3.56 -11.22 -6.78
CA GLU A 10 -2.34 -10.56 -7.25
C GLU A 10 -1.29 -10.40 -6.14
N LEU A 11 -1.67 -10.67 -4.88
CA LEU A 11 -0.83 -10.48 -3.72
C LEU A 11 -0.61 -11.79 -2.96
N PHE A 12 0.61 -11.99 -2.48
CA PHE A 12 0.96 -13.17 -1.68
C PHE A 12 0.02 -13.34 -0.48
N LYS A 13 -0.59 -14.52 -0.34
CA LYS A 13 -1.50 -14.85 0.76
C LYS A 13 -0.73 -15.04 2.06
N HIS A 14 -0.88 -14.11 3.00
CA HIS A 14 -0.16 -14.17 4.26
C HIS A 14 -0.73 -15.27 5.19
N PRO A 15 0.11 -16.10 5.82
CA PRO A 15 -0.37 -17.23 6.64
C PRO A 15 -1.00 -16.79 7.98
N SER A 16 -0.61 -15.64 8.52
CA SER A 16 -0.99 -15.22 9.88
C SER A 16 -2.01 -14.07 9.98
N TYR A 17 -2.32 -13.38 8.87
CA TYR A 17 -3.26 -12.26 8.87
C TYR A 17 -3.93 -12.09 7.51
N LYS A 18 -5.06 -11.37 7.50
CA LYS A 18 -5.79 -11.01 6.28
C LYS A 18 -5.34 -9.65 5.78
N ARG A 19 -5.09 -9.56 4.47
CA ARG A 19 -4.62 -8.33 3.82
C ARG A 19 -5.67 -7.23 3.89
N VAL A 20 -6.93 -7.59 3.68
CA VAL A 20 -8.05 -6.66 3.73
C VAL A 20 -9.19 -7.27 4.55
N VAL A 21 -9.77 -6.47 5.43
CA VAL A 21 -11.01 -6.81 6.15
C VAL A 21 -11.99 -5.66 5.98
N THR A 22 -13.21 -5.98 5.58
CA THR A 22 -14.30 -5.00 5.51
C THR A 22 -15.33 -5.25 6.60
N VAL A 23 -15.92 -4.18 7.11
CA VAL A 23 -17.05 -4.24 8.04
C VAL A 23 -18.12 -3.29 7.54
N GLU A 24 -19.32 -3.83 7.31
CA GLU A 24 -20.43 -3.11 6.71
C GLU A 24 -21.66 -3.06 7.65
N GLY A 25 -22.18 -1.85 7.84
CA GLY A 25 -23.42 -1.56 8.56
C GLY A 25 -24.07 -0.33 7.92
N ASN A 26 -24.22 0.76 8.67
CA ASN A 26 -24.66 2.04 8.09
C ASN A 26 -23.58 2.72 7.23
N MET A 27 -22.32 2.29 7.38
CA MET A 27 -21.19 2.66 6.55
C MET A 27 -20.32 1.41 6.33
N LYS A 28 -19.48 1.45 5.30
CA LYS A 28 -18.46 0.42 5.04
C LYS A 28 -17.10 0.94 5.49
N LEU A 29 -16.44 0.20 6.38
CA LEU A 29 -15.07 0.44 6.78
C LEU A 29 -14.16 -0.58 6.11
N VAL A 30 -13.04 -0.13 5.56
CA VAL A 30 -12.02 -0.96 4.92
C VAL A 30 -10.74 -0.87 5.72
N TRP A 31 -10.27 -2.00 6.24
CA TRP A 31 -9.03 -2.11 7.00
C TRP A 31 -8.02 -2.85 6.14
N ILE A 32 -6.93 -2.18 5.80
CA ILE A 32 -5.82 -2.75 5.00
C ILE A 32 -4.62 -2.97 5.92
N ALA A 33 -4.08 -4.18 5.91
CA ALA A 33 -2.87 -4.52 6.63
C ALA A 33 -1.67 -3.74 6.08
N GLY A 34 -0.71 -3.43 6.95
CA GLY A 34 0.52 -2.72 6.57
C GLY A 34 1.22 -3.40 5.39
N GLN A 35 1.67 -2.60 4.43
CA GLN A 35 2.41 -3.07 3.28
C GLN A 35 3.90 -2.77 3.45
N THR A 36 4.72 -3.76 3.11
CA THR A 36 6.16 -3.63 3.01
C THR A 36 6.58 -3.81 1.55
N PRO A 37 7.70 -3.21 1.13
CA PRO A 37 8.26 -3.44 -0.19
C PRO A 37 8.95 -4.81 -0.20
N THR A 38 8.16 -5.88 -0.19
CA THR A 38 8.66 -7.26 -0.22
C THR A 38 8.00 -8.10 -1.31
N ASP A 39 8.73 -9.08 -1.82
CA ASP A 39 8.23 -10.12 -2.73
C ASP A 39 7.55 -11.28 -1.97
N GLU A 40 7.12 -12.31 -2.69
CA GLU A 40 6.50 -13.52 -2.16
C GLU A 40 7.43 -14.38 -1.28
N ASN A 41 8.76 -14.16 -1.37
CA ASN A 41 9.78 -14.82 -0.58
C ASN A 41 10.23 -13.96 0.63
N TYR A 42 9.47 -12.90 0.94
CA TYR A 42 9.77 -11.94 1.99
C TYR A 42 11.10 -11.20 1.79
N GLN A 43 11.60 -11.12 0.56
CA GLN A 43 12.80 -10.36 0.24
C GLN A 43 12.45 -8.92 -0.10
N CYS A 44 13.30 -7.99 0.30
CA CYS A 44 13.10 -6.57 0.00
C CYS A 44 13.22 -6.32 -1.51
N VAL A 45 12.22 -5.66 -2.09
CA VAL A 45 12.26 -5.23 -3.48
C VAL A 45 13.09 -3.94 -3.58
N ALA A 46 13.95 -3.85 -4.61
CA ALA A 46 14.81 -2.70 -4.86
C ALA A 46 15.61 -2.21 -3.63
N PRO A 47 16.54 -3.02 -3.08
CA PRO A 47 17.34 -2.63 -1.93
C PRO A 47 18.12 -1.33 -2.20
N GLY A 48 18.00 -0.36 -1.30
CA GLY A 48 18.65 0.95 -1.42
C GLY A 48 17.89 1.98 -2.28
N ASP A 49 16.85 1.58 -3.01
CA ASP A 49 16.00 2.48 -3.78
C ASP A 49 14.65 2.68 -3.08
N PHE A 50 14.59 3.74 -2.27
CA PHE A 50 13.38 4.09 -1.52
C PHE A 50 12.19 4.44 -2.43
N SER A 51 12.43 5.10 -3.56
CA SER A 51 11.33 5.50 -4.47
C SER A 51 10.69 4.29 -5.12
N ALA A 52 11.49 3.31 -5.56
CA ALA A 52 10.98 2.04 -6.07
C ALA A 52 10.24 1.24 -4.97
N GLN A 53 10.77 1.23 -3.74
CA GLN A 53 10.10 0.60 -2.59
C GLN A 53 8.75 1.25 -2.28
N TYR A 54 8.69 2.59 -2.26
CA TYR A 54 7.46 3.35 -2.05
C TYR A 54 6.42 3.01 -3.12
N LEU A 55 6.81 3.06 -4.40
CA LEU A 55 5.90 2.73 -5.51
C LEU A 55 5.35 1.31 -5.38
N ARG A 56 6.20 0.34 -5.02
CA ARG A 56 5.75 -1.04 -4.80
C ARG A 56 4.69 -1.14 -3.69
N VAL A 57 4.89 -0.44 -2.58
CA VAL A 57 3.90 -0.37 -1.49
C VAL A 57 2.58 0.24 -1.97
N MET A 58 2.66 1.33 -2.73
CA MET A 58 1.48 2.02 -3.25
C MET A 58 0.69 1.17 -4.26
N GLU A 59 1.37 0.41 -5.13
CA GLU A 59 0.75 -0.58 -6.02
C GLU A 59 -0.01 -1.66 -5.26
N CYS A 60 0.60 -2.21 -4.20
CA CYS A 60 -0.06 -3.20 -3.34
C CYS A 60 -1.30 -2.62 -2.64
N LEU A 61 -1.25 -1.36 -2.20
CA LEU A 61 -2.39 -0.69 -1.60
C LEU A 61 -3.53 -0.47 -2.61
N ASP A 62 -3.20 -0.11 -3.85
CA ASP A 62 -4.18 0.08 -4.93
C ASP A 62 -4.94 -1.21 -5.26
N ILE A 63 -4.23 -2.34 -5.37
CA ILE A 63 -4.84 -3.67 -5.55
C ILE A 63 -5.81 -3.97 -4.41
N GLN A 64 -5.42 -3.69 -3.16
CA GLN A 64 -6.23 -3.96 -1.98
C GLN A 64 -7.47 -3.06 -1.88
N LEU A 65 -7.35 -1.78 -2.23
CA LEU A 65 -8.48 -0.86 -2.32
C LEU A 65 -9.49 -1.34 -3.36
N LYS A 66 -9.02 -1.65 -4.57
CA LYS A 66 -9.86 -2.18 -5.65
C LYS A 66 -10.57 -3.47 -5.26
N ALA A 67 -9.87 -4.40 -4.60
CA ALA A 67 -10.46 -5.63 -4.11
C ALA A 67 -11.58 -5.41 -3.08
N ALA A 68 -11.52 -4.31 -2.31
CA ALA A 68 -12.58 -3.89 -1.39
C ALA A 68 -13.72 -3.09 -2.07
N GLY A 69 -13.60 -2.79 -3.36
CA GLY A 69 -14.50 -1.90 -4.09
C GLY A 69 -14.31 -0.42 -3.75
N ALA A 70 -13.11 -0.02 -3.32
CA ALA A 70 -12.74 1.35 -2.95
C ALA A 70 -11.68 1.93 -3.91
N THR A 71 -11.49 3.24 -3.82
CA THR A 71 -10.51 4.03 -4.57
C THR A 71 -9.65 4.86 -3.62
N TRP A 72 -8.67 5.59 -4.15
CA TRP A 72 -7.87 6.52 -3.35
C TRP A 72 -8.68 7.69 -2.79
N ASP A 73 -9.79 8.07 -3.44
CA ASP A 73 -10.67 9.14 -2.95
C ASP A 73 -11.42 8.73 -1.67
N ASP A 74 -11.53 7.42 -1.40
CA ASP A 74 -12.15 6.88 -0.19
C ASP A 74 -11.16 6.81 1.00
N VAL A 75 -9.87 7.07 0.77
CA VAL A 75 -8.83 6.97 1.80
C VAL A 75 -8.85 8.22 2.68
N THR A 76 -9.38 8.07 3.89
CA THR A 76 -9.45 9.16 4.88
C THR A 76 -8.23 9.22 5.79
N TYR A 77 -7.48 8.13 5.93
CA TYR A 77 -6.32 8.06 6.80
C TYR A 77 -5.28 7.05 6.29
N ARG A 78 -4.00 7.43 6.36
CA ARG A 78 -2.85 6.57 6.07
C ARG A 78 -1.74 6.84 7.07
N ARG A 79 -1.02 5.80 7.48
CA ARG A 79 0.20 5.90 8.28
C ARG A 79 1.37 5.30 7.50
N ILE A 80 2.48 6.05 7.44
CA ILE A 80 3.70 5.64 6.76
C ILE A 80 4.80 5.48 7.80
N TYR A 81 5.56 4.40 7.69
CA TYR A 81 6.75 4.13 8.50
C TYR A 81 7.94 4.02 7.57
N VAL A 82 9.05 4.68 7.93
CA VAL A 82 10.27 4.67 7.13
C VAL A 82 11.46 4.40 8.05
N ARG A 83 12.41 3.59 7.57
CA ARG A 83 13.67 3.35 8.28
C ARG A 83 14.66 4.46 7.93
N MET A 84 15.20 5.12 8.95
CA MET A 84 16.30 6.09 8.79
C MET A 84 17.66 5.38 8.82
N PRO A 85 18.71 5.98 8.24
CA PRO A 85 20.09 5.51 8.38
C PRO A 85 20.53 5.50 9.85
N GLU A 86 21.32 4.49 10.22
CA GLU A 86 21.79 4.31 11.60
C GLU A 86 22.83 5.35 12.00
N ASP A 87 23.57 5.88 11.03
CA ASP A 87 24.58 6.94 11.22
C ASP A 87 23.98 8.34 11.37
N GLY A 88 22.65 8.46 11.34
CA GLY A 88 21.94 9.74 11.44
C GLY A 88 22.05 10.60 10.19
N SER A 89 22.61 10.08 9.08
CA SER A 89 22.60 10.78 7.81
C SER A 89 21.17 11.00 7.32
N VAL A 90 20.94 12.14 6.68
CA VAL A 90 19.67 12.43 6.02
C VAL A 90 19.67 11.68 4.68
N PRO A 91 18.74 10.76 4.44
CA PRO A 91 18.66 10.08 3.16
C PRO A 91 18.43 11.05 2.02
N SER A 92 18.99 10.77 0.85
CA SER A 92 18.78 11.58 -0.36
C SER A 92 17.30 11.78 -0.68
N TRP A 93 16.48 10.74 -0.47
CA TRP A 93 15.03 10.79 -0.70
C TRP A 93 14.26 11.62 0.34
N ALA A 94 14.84 11.98 1.48
CA ALA A 94 14.12 12.68 2.54
C ALA A 94 13.80 14.14 2.19
N ASN A 95 14.53 14.72 1.25
CA ASN A 95 14.31 16.08 0.74
C ASN A 95 13.58 16.09 -0.62
N GLU A 96 13.31 14.92 -1.19
CA GLU A 96 12.59 14.79 -2.45
C GLU A 96 11.09 14.61 -2.17
N PRO A 97 10.20 15.19 -2.99
CA PRO A 97 8.79 14.86 -2.90
C PRO A 97 8.61 13.36 -3.17
N LEU A 98 7.74 12.72 -2.38
CA LEU A 98 7.33 11.35 -2.69
C LEU A 98 6.73 11.31 -4.10
N PRO A 99 7.02 10.26 -4.88
CA PRO A 99 6.35 10.06 -6.16
C PRO A 99 4.84 10.20 -5.99
N GLU A 100 4.21 11.03 -6.82
CA GLU A 100 2.75 11.15 -6.77
C GLU A 100 2.12 9.79 -7.08
N TYR A 101 1.17 9.39 -6.25
CA TYR A 101 0.42 8.16 -6.45
C TYR A 101 -1.05 8.42 -6.13
N GLY A 102 -1.93 8.05 -7.08
CA GLY A 102 -3.37 8.22 -6.95
C GLY A 102 -3.91 9.63 -7.30
N THR A 103 -3.08 10.67 -7.37
CA THR A 103 -3.55 12.06 -7.59
C THR A 103 -3.49 12.58 -9.04
N VAL A 104 -2.84 11.86 -9.97
CA VAL A 104 -2.82 12.22 -11.39
C VAL A 104 -3.50 11.15 -12.24
N ASN A 105 -4.78 11.39 -12.55
CA ASN A 105 -5.53 10.83 -13.66
C ASN A 105 -5.34 9.32 -13.93
N SER A 106 -6.28 8.54 -13.40
CA SER A 106 -6.72 7.25 -13.94
C SER A 106 -6.99 7.25 -15.46
N ALA A 107 -6.93 8.40 -16.14
CA ALA A 107 -7.05 8.57 -17.59
C ALA A 107 -5.74 8.49 -18.42
N ARG A 108 -4.54 8.37 -17.82
CA ARG A 108 -3.27 8.41 -18.61
C ARG A 108 -2.47 7.09 -18.71
N ARG A 109 -2.89 6.00 -18.06
CA ARG A 109 -2.22 4.68 -18.18
C ARG A 109 -2.82 3.74 -19.24
N ALA A 110 -3.59 4.27 -20.18
CA ALA A 110 -4.04 3.57 -21.38
C ALA A 110 -3.64 4.38 -22.63
N ARG A 111 -2.33 4.47 -22.88
CA ARG A 111 -1.74 4.73 -24.20
C ARG A 111 -0.42 4.00 -24.31
#